data_AF-A0A950ASQ2-F1
#
_entry.id   AF-A0A950ASQ2-F1
#
_cell.length_a   1.000
_cell.length_b   1.000
_cell.length_c   1.000
_cell.angle_alpha   90.00
_cell.angle_beta   90.00
_cell.angle_gamma   90.00
#
_symmetry.space_group_name_H-M   'P 1'
#
loop_
_entity.id
_entity.type
_entity.pdbx_description
1 polymer ?
#
loop_
_entity_poly.entity_id
_entity_poly.type
_entity_poly.pdbx_seq_one_letter_code
_entity_poly.pdbx_strand_id
1 'polypeptide(L)'
;MGTVGMLATGLLGAAPPAPATATPAEHLLAESASRGITYKGLLKAATSGRCGHTAFQLAGTQACTHGPDPAPSNVDVRYRRGTPVAPAATSAGTPSGPGTAASGNPPPPCYDDGQSGDRVQAIYAHAAGVTDRYSSLVSSIRQWAADVDAVFVRSAAETGGVRHVRFATDSSCQVSVLDVQLSSTGADNISNTVQELQGQGFNRSDRKYLVWMDATVYCGIAQVYGDDTATPTNLSNGASSVPGEVARIDSGCWGLDSQNQSVEAHELMHTLGGVQTSAPHATKYNHCWDEYDRMCYDDGSGATMQVICPASHENTFDCGHGDYFSTNPPAGSYLATHWNTADSSFLSSADGSPAPPTTTSVPATSRYTPLTPARVLDTRNGTGGYSSPLGPGQTISVQLAGIGGVPSSGVSAVALNVTATNPTATSFLTVSPTGSSRPNASNLNFGAGQTVPNMVVAT
;
A
#
# COMPACT_ATOMS: atom_id res chain seq x y z
N MET A 1 29.20 -20.34 -14.60
CA MET A 1 29.00 -19.01 -15.20
C MET A 1 28.81 -18.06 -14.03
N GLY A 2 29.72 -17.11 -13.80
CA GLY A 2 29.83 -16.40 -12.52
C GLY A 2 30.32 -14.97 -12.67
N THR A 3 29.92 -14.31 -13.76
CA THR A 3 30.34 -12.97 -14.13
C THR A 3 29.08 -12.12 -14.38
N VAL A 4 29.07 -10.88 -13.91
CA VAL A 4 27.95 -9.93 -14.09
C VAL A 4 28.43 -8.72 -14.89
N GLY A 5 27.71 -8.36 -15.94
CA GLY A 5 27.92 -7.15 -16.74
C GLY A 5 27.26 -5.93 -16.11
N MET A 6 27.99 -4.83 -15.95
CA MET A 6 27.45 -3.51 -15.58
C MET A 6 27.66 -2.52 -16.72
N LEU A 7 26.60 -1.87 -17.19
CA LEU A 7 26.65 -0.89 -18.27
C LEU A 7 26.04 0.44 -17.84
N ALA A 8 26.78 1.54 -18.00
CA ALA A 8 26.26 2.90 -17.83
C ALA A 8 25.75 3.44 -19.16
N THR A 9 24.57 4.06 -19.24
CA THR A 9 24.11 4.75 -20.48
C THR A 9 23.54 6.12 -20.13
N GLY A 10 23.97 7.17 -20.84
CA GLY A 10 23.45 8.52 -20.64
C GLY A 10 22.08 8.70 -21.29
N LEU A 11 21.11 9.21 -20.54
CA LEU A 11 19.81 9.67 -21.04
C LEU A 11 19.75 11.19 -20.93
N LEU A 12 19.59 11.88 -22.07
CA LEU A 12 19.14 13.27 -22.12
C LEU A 12 17.61 13.26 -21.95
N GLY A 13 17.15 13.28 -20.70
CA GLY A 13 15.74 13.45 -20.34
C GLY A 13 15.52 14.81 -19.69
N ALA A 14 14.55 15.57 -20.21
CA ALA A 14 14.13 16.85 -19.63
C ALA A 14 13.62 16.66 -18.19
N ALA A 15 13.91 17.64 -17.32
CA ALA A 15 13.44 17.66 -15.95
C ALA A 15 11.90 17.56 -15.88
N PRO A 16 11.34 16.82 -14.90
CA PRO A 16 9.91 16.86 -14.65
C PRO A 16 9.49 18.30 -14.30
N PRO A 17 8.30 18.74 -14.72
CA PRO A 17 7.82 20.07 -14.36
C PRO A 17 7.77 20.21 -12.84
N ALA A 18 8.15 21.39 -12.35
CA ALA A 18 8.03 21.73 -10.94
C ALA A 18 6.58 21.51 -10.46
N PRO A 19 6.38 21.01 -9.22
CA PRO A 19 5.04 20.85 -8.67
C PRO A 19 4.33 22.21 -8.69
N ALA A 20 3.12 22.23 -9.24
CA ALA A 20 2.28 23.42 -9.25
C ALA A 20 2.09 23.93 -7.82
N THR A 21 2.22 25.23 -7.61
CA THR A 21 1.93 25.90 -6.33
C THR A 21 0.43 25.82 -6.06
N ALA A 22 -0.01 24.75 -5.39
CA ALA A 22 -1.39 24.63 -4.93
C ALA A 22 -1.56 25.35 -3.59
N THR A 23 -2.67 26.07 -3.44
CA THR A 23 -3.08 26.69 -2.18
C THR A 23 -3.43 25.62 -1.15
N PRO A 24 -2.96 25.74 0.11
CA PRO A 24 -3.36 24.85 1.20
C PRO A 24 -4.88 24.77 1.33
N ALA A 25 -5.42 23.58 1.59
CA ALA A 25 -6.82 23.37 1.90
C ALA A 25 -7.11 23.83 3.34
N GLU A 26 -7.04 25.14 3.62
CA GLU A 26 -7.34 25.69 4.93
C GLU A 26 -8.75 26.29 4.96
N HIS A 27 -9.71 25.56 5.54
CA HIS A 27 -10.89 26.19 6.13
C HIS A 27 -11.44 25.37 7.33
N LEU A 28 -11.60 26.07 8.46
CA LEU A 28 -12.19 25.66 9.75
C LEU A 28 -11.46 24.55 10.53
N LEU A 29 -10.26 24.86 11.05
CA LEU A 29 -9.34 23.90 11.68
C LEU A 29 -9.56 23.62 13.20
N ALA A 30 -10.56 24.20 13.86
CA ALA A 30 -10.80 23.92 15.29
C ALA A 30 -11.96 22.93 15.54
N GLU A 31 -13.11 23.11 14.89
CA GLU A 31 -14.27 22.22 15.04
C GLU A 31 -14.07 20.86 14.33
N SER A 32 -13.40 20.87 13.17
CA SER A 32 -13.12 19.69 12.34
C SER A 32 -12.23 18.65 13.04
N ALA A 33 -11.20 19.09 13.78
CA ALA A 33 -10.25 18.18 14.44
C ALA A 33 -10.90 17.31 15.52
N SER A 34 -11.94 17.81 16.19
CA SER A 34 -12.69 17.04 17.19
C SER A 34 -13.47 15.85 16.61
N ARG A 35 -13.74 15.88 15.29
CA ARG A 35 -14.40 14.82 14.52
C ARG A 35 -13.42 13.96 13.73
N GLY A 36 -12.11 14.12 13.92
CA GLY A 36 -11.07 13.44 13.13
C GLY A 36 -10.77 14.10 11.78
N ILE A 37 -11.39 15.26 11.50
CA ILE A 37 -11.24 15.96 10.22
C ILE A 37 -10.09 16.95 10.34
N THR A 38 -8.95 16.62 9.74
CA THR A 38 -7.81 17.54 9.63
C THR A 38 -7.22 17.53 8.23
N TYR A 39 -7.13 18.71 7.63
CA TYR A 39 -6.58 18.91 6.29
C TYR A 39 -5.08 19.24 6.31
N LYS A 40 -4.43 19.13 7.48
CA LYS A 40 -2.97 19.33 7.59
C LYS A 40 -2.26 18.39 6.60
N GLY A 41 -1.34 18.93 5.82
CA GLY A 41 -0.60 18.16 4.81
C GLY A 41 -1.35 17.92 3.49
N LEU A 42 -2.55 18.52 3.31
CA LEU A 42 -3.34 18.40 2.09
C LEU A 42 -3.36 19.70 1.27
N LEU A 43 -3.27 19.54 -0.04
CA LEU A 43 -3.47 20.58 -1.04
C LEU A 43 -4.76 20.27 -1.79
N LYS A 44 -5.50 21.29 -2.22
CA LYS A 44 -6.64 21.08 -3.11
C LYS A 44 -6.14 20.46 -4.42
N ALA A 45 -6.73 19.35 -4.86
CA ALA A 45 -6.36 18.74 -6.12
C ALA A 45 -6.71 19.66 -7.31
N ALA A 46 -5.86 19.65 -8.33
CA ALA A 46 -6.19 20.26 -9.61
C ALA A 46 -7.31 19.45 -10.29
N THR A 47 -8.18 20.09 -11.06
CA THR A 47 -9.29 19.43 -11.80
C THR A 47 -8.84 18.58 -12.99
N SER A 48 -7.53 18.38 -13.16
CA SER A 48 -6.93 17.64 -14.27
C SER A 48 -5.63 16.99 -13.80
N GLY A 49 -5.23 15.90 -14.46
CA GLY A 49 -4.05 15.13 -14.09
C GLY A 49 -4.36 14.02 -13.09
N ARG A 50 -3.33 13.46 -12.45
CA ARG A 50 -3.42 12.23 -11.65
C ARG A 50 -4.42 12.30 -10.48
N CYS A 51 -4.58 13.48 -9.85
CA CYS A 51 -5.54 13.71 -8.78
C CYS A 51 -6.85 14.37 -9.28
N GLY A 52 -7.05 14.46 -10.61
CA GLY A 52 -8.16 15.19 -11.24
C GLY A 52 -9.55 14.73 -10.83
N HIS A 53 -9.66 13.49 -10.35
CA HIS A 53 -10.90 12.85 -9.90
C HIS A 53 -10.93 12.64 -8.37
N THR A 54 -10.10 13.37 -7.63
CA THR A 54 -10.01 13.27 -6.18
C THR A 54 -10.11 14.65 -5.56
N ALA A 55 -10.42 14.71 -4.28
CA ALA A 55 -10.55 15.97 -3.56
C ALA A 55 -9.19 16.67 -3.32
N PHE A 56 -8.16 15.88 -2.98
CA PHE A 56 -6.91 16.42 -2.46
C PHE A 56 -5.66 15.72 -3.00
N GLN A 57 -4.58 16.48 -3.03
CA GLN A 57 -3.21 16.00 -3.25
C GLN A 57 -2.44 16.08 -1.93
N LEU A 58 -1.61 15.07 -1.65
CA LEU A 58 -0.72 15.09 -0.49
C LEU A 58 0.43 16.07 -0.74
N ALA A 59 0.59 17.05 0.14
CA ALA A 59 1.60 18.10 0.03
C ALA A 59 3.01 17.52 -0.08
N GLY A 60 3.82 17.98 -1.03
CA GLY A 60 5.18 17.45 -1.23
C GLY A 60 5.26 16.13 -2.01
N THR A 61 4.13 15.59 -2.49
CA THR A 61 4.10 14.36 -3.31
C THR A 61 3.24 14.57 -4.57
N GLN A 62 3.18 13.56 -5.45
CA GLN A 62 2.20 13.48 -6.55
C GLN A 62 1.01 12.56 -6.22
N ALA A 63 0.86 12.20 -4.96
CA ALA A 63 -0.14 11.26 -4.53
C ALA A 63 -1.44 11.95 -4.12
N CYS A 64 -2.54 11.23 -4.26
CA CYS A 64 -3.89 11.74 -4.15
C CYS A 64 -4.59 11.09 -2.96
N THR A 65 -5.61 11.74 -2.42
CA THR A 65 -6.43 11.23 -1.32
C THR A 65 -7.84 11.78 -1.44
N HIS A 66 -8.81 11.03 -0.95
CA HIS A 66 -10.21 11.44 -0.86
C HIS A 66 -10.40 12.53 0.21
N GLY A 67 -9.52 12.57 1.22
CA GLY A 67 -9.59 13.52 2.34
C GLY A 67 -9.66 12.80 3.68
N PRO A 68 -9.76 13.52 4.80
CA PRO A 68 -10.00 12.90 6.10
C PRO A 68 -11.48 12.57 6.26
N ASP A 69 -11.78 11.33 6.64
CA ASP A 69 -13.16 10.92 6.94
C ASP A 69 -13.60 11.40 8.33
N PRO A 70 -14.86 11.82 8.49
CA PRO A 70 -15.43 12.03 9.81
C PRO A 70 -15.43 10.71 10.58
N ALA A 71 -15.07 10.77 11.85
CA ALA A 71 -15.25 9.64 12.74
C ALA A 71 -16.74 9.25 12.84
N PRO A 72 -17.05 7.94 12.91
CA PRO A 72 -18.40 7.48 13.23
C PRO A 72 -18.91 8.11 14.53
N SER A 73 -20.22 8.33 14.63
CA SER A 73 -20.86 9.12 15.69
C SER A 73 -20.57 8.67 17.14
N ASN A 74 -20.13 7.43 17.33
CA ASN A 74 -19.79 6.75 18.58
C ASN A 74 -18.28 6.59 18.81
N VAL A 75 -17.43 7.20 17.98
CA VAL A 75 -15.98 7.04 17.98
C VAL A 75 -15.28 8.34 18.41
N ASP A 76 -14.45 8.29 19.46
CA ASP A 76 -13.56 9.41 19.82
C ASP A 76 -12.16 9.19 19.25
N VAL A 77 -11.79 9.98 18.24
CA VAL A 77 -10.47 9.94 17.58
C VAL A 77 -9.32 10.33 18.50
N ARG A 78 -9.60 11.05 19.60
CA ARG A 78 -8.60 11.47 20.59
C ARG A 78 -8.32 10.37 21.60
N TYR A 79 -9.17 9.36 21.65
CA TYR A 79 -9.00 8.23 22.54
C TYR A 79 -7.97 7.27 21.97
N ARG A 80 -6.78 7.25 22.57
CA ARG A 80 -5.78 6.24 22.27
C ARG A 80 -6.20 4.93 22.94
N ARG A 81 -6.65 3.94 22.15
CA ARG A 81 -6.88 2.59 22.69
C ARG A 81 -5.59 2.07 23.30
N GLY A 82 -5.61 1.69 24.58
CA GLY A 82 -4.48 1.10 25.30
C GLY A 82 -4.14 -0.32 24.83
N THR A 83 -3.60 -1.16 25.72
CA THR A 83 -3.56 -2.61 25.46
C THR A 83 -4.99 -3.11 25.23
N PRO A 84 -5.27 -3.86 24.15
CA PRO A 84 -6.60 -4.41 23.91
C PRO A 84 -7.04 -5.23 25.12
N VAL A 85 -8.19 -4.88 25.71
CA VAL A 85 -8.76 -5.64 26.82
C VAL A 85 -9.23 -6.98 26.24
N ALA A 86 -8.73 -8.09 26.79
CA ALA A 86 -9.29 -9.42 26.55
C ALA A 86 -10.82 -9.39 26.80
N PRO A 87 -11.63 -10.28 26.19
CA PRO A 87 -13.08 -10.08 26.05
C PRO A 87 -13.73 -9.89 27.42
N ALA A 88 -14.14 -8.66 27.74
CA ALA A 88 -14.93 -8.40 28.92
C ALA A 88 -16.40 -8.57 28.56
N ALA A 89 -17.06 -9.47 29.30
CA ALA A 89 -18.49 -9.71 29.22
C ALA A 89 -19.28 -8.40 29.41
N THR A 90 -20.37 -8.33 28.65
CA THR A 90 -21.44 -7.32 28.63
C THR A 90 -21.69 -6.57 29.95
N SER A 91 -21.61 -5.25 29.92
CA SER A 91 -22.43 -4.37 30.76
C SER A 91 -22.62 -2.99 30.11
N ALA A 92 -23.88 -2.60 29.95
CA ALA A 92 -24.33 -1.35 29.33
C ALA A 92 -24.14 -0.14 30.27
N GLY A 93 -23.81 1.03 29.69
CA GLY A 93 -24.02 2.34 30.33
C GLY A 93 -22.84 3.32 30.41
N THR A 94 -21.66 2.99 29.88
CA THR A 94 -20.52 3.93 29.77
C THR A 94 -20.26 4.17 28.28
N PRO A 95 -19.78 5.36 27.82
CA PRO A 95 -19.26 5.51 26.47
C PRO A 95 -18.12 4.51 26.29
N SER A 96 -18.45 3.35 25.73
CA SER A 96 -17.48 2.35 25.31
C SER A 96 -16.79 2.93 24.08
N GLY A 97 -15.47 3.05 24.12
CA GLY A 97 -14.71 3.31 22.91
C GLY A 97 -15.06 2.27 21.84
N PRO A 98 -14.85 2.56 20.55
CA PRO A 98 -15.09 1.58 19.49
C PRO A 98 -14.23 0.32 19.68
N GLY A 99 -14.60 -0.75 19.00
CA GLY A 99 -14.94 -2.00 19.66
C GLY A 99 -13.87 -3.08 19.74
N THR A 100 -14.36 -4.31 19.75
CA THR A 100 -13.72 -5.48 20.37
C THR A 100 -12.79 -6.23 19.41
N ALA A 101 -11.66 -6.71 19.92
CA ALA A 101 -10.72 -7.57 19.19
C ALA A 101 -11.18 -9.04 19.03
N ALA A 102 -12.48 -9.35 19.11
CA ALA A 102 -12.97 -10.73 19.16
C ALA A 102 -14.26 -10.92 18.35
N SER A 103 -14.19 -10.66 17.04
CA SER A 103 -15.29 -10.94 16.09
C SER A 103 -15.48 -12.44 15.80
N GLY A 104 -14.48 -13.27 16.10
CA GLY A 104 -14.47 -14.70 15.77
C GLY A 104 -14.31 -14.99 14.26
N ASN A 105 -14.09 -13.96 13.43
CA ASN A 105 -13.86 -14.14 12.00
C ASN A 105 -12.57 -14.95 11.76
N PRO A 106 -12.59 -15.91 10.82
CA PRO A 106 -11.42 -16.71 10.52
C PRO A 106 -10.30 -15.86 9.91
N PRO A 107 -9.02 -16.23 10.10
CA PRO A 107 -7.92 -15.50 9.48
C PRO A 107 -8.04 -15.50 7.95
N PRO A 108 -7.58 -14.43 7.27
CA PRO A 108 -7.59 -14.37 5.81
C PRO A 108 -6.78 -15.51 5.21
N PRO A 109 -7.16 -16.03 4.02
CA PRO A 109 -6.43 -17.13 3.42
C PRO A 109 -4.97 -16.83 3.03
N CYS A 110 -4.13 -17.83 3.24
CA CYS A 110 -2.83 -18.12 2.65
C CYS A 110 -2.81 -18.19 1.11
N TYR A 111 -2.32 -17.18 0.38
CA TYR A 111 -2.11 -17.32 -1.07
C TYR A 111 -0.64 -17.45 -1.45
N ASP A 112 -0.32 -18.52 -2.19
CA ASP A 112 0.99 -18.78 -2.78
C ASP A 112 2.11 -18.92 -1.73
N ASP A 113 3.17 -18.10 -1.83
CA ASP A 113 4.24 -17.98 -0.83
C ASP A 113 3.93 -16.93 0.26
N GLY A 114 2.73 -16.34 0.24
CA GLY A 114 2.30 -15.28 1.13
C GLY A 114 2.91 -13.91 0.84
N GLN A 115 3.80 -13.78 -0.15
CA GLN A 115 4.65 -12.60 -0.32
C GLN A 115 4.73 -12.10 -1.76
N SER A 116 4.65 -12.96 -2.77
CA SER A 116 4.81 -12.58 -4.17
C SER A 116 3.50 -12.10 -4.79
N GLY A 117 3.61 -11.18 -5.76
CA GLY A 117 2.45 -10.55 -6.40
C GLY A 117 1.73 -9.54 -5.52
N ASP A 118 0.57 -9.09 -5.98
CA ASP A 118 -0.21 -8.02 -5.34
C ASP A 118 -0.70 -8.48 -3.97
N ARG A 119 -0.36 -7.68 -2.94
CA ARG A 119 -0.70 -7.96 -1.55
C ARG A 119 -1.05 -6.70 -0.76
N VAL A 120 -1.99 -6.84 0.17
CA VAL A 120 -2.20 -5.86 1.25
C VAL A 120 -1.20 -6.17 2.37
N GLN A 121 -0.29 -5.24 2.64
CA GLN A 121 0.70 -5.33 3.71
C GLN A 121 0.18 -4.62 4.95
N ALA A 122 -0.03 -5.38 6.03
CA ALA A 122 -0.36 -4.81 7.33
C ALA A 122 0.88 -4.15 7.96
N ILE A 123 0.71 -2.94 8.49
CA ILE A 123 1.73 -2.18 9.21
C ILE A 123 1.15 -1.70 10.54
N TYR A 124 1.86 -1.97 11.63
CA TYR A 124 1.75 -1.19 12.85
C TYR A 124 2.80 -0.07 12.77
N ALA A 125 2.37 1.18 12.88
CA ALA A 125 3.29 2.32 12.84
C ALA A 125 3.19 3.15 14.11
N HIS A 126 4.33 3.67 14.59
CA HIS A 126 4.37 4.57 15.74
C HIS A 126 5.40 5.68 15.55
N ALA A 127 5.16 6.87 16.09
CA ALA A 127 6.11 7.98 15.99
C ALA A 127 7.30 7.80 16.96
N ALA A 128 8.45 8.38 16.61
CA ALA A 128 9.59 8.43 17.51
C ALA A 128 9.25 9.18 18.81
N GLY A 129 9.67 8.63 19.94
CA GLY A 129 9.32 9.15 21.27
C GLY A 129 7.96 8.66 21.80
N VAL A 130 7.19 7.94 20.98
CA VAL A 130 5.99 7.21 21.42
C VAL A 130 6.38 5.78 21.79
N THR A 131 5.88 5.29 22.93
CA THR A 131 6.07 3.89 23.36
C THR A 131 5.58 2.92 22.29
N ASP A 132 6.45 2.02 21.87
CA ASP A 132 6.11 0.91 20.99
C ASP A 132 5.22 -0.12 21.71
N ARG A 133 4.16 -0.56 21.04
CA ARG A 133 3.12 -1.47 21.53
C ARG A 133 2.92 -2.66 20.62
N TYR A 134 3.77 -2.84 19.61
CA TYR A 134 3.66 -3.88 18.59
C TYR A 134 3.42 -5.26 19.19
N SER A 135 4.26 -5.67 20.15
CA SER A 135 4.16 -6.98 20.82
C SER A 135 2.81 -7.25 21.47
N SER A 136 2.10 -6.20 21.92
CA SER A 136 0.77 -6.31 22.53
C SER A 136 -0.37 -6.23 21.53
N LEU A 137 -0.13 -5.66 20.34
CA LEU A 137 -1.15 -5.35 19.34
C LEU A 137 -1.16 -6.32 18.14
N VAL A 138 -0.05 -7.00 17.84
CA VAL A 138 0.07 -7.84 16.63
C VAL A 138 -1.06 -8.87 16.49
N SER A 139 -1.49 -9.48 17.59
CA SER A 139 -2.61 -10.44 17.57
C SER A 139 -3.96 -9.76 17.27
N SER A 140 -4.15 -8.54 17.77
CA SER A 140 -5.37 -7.76 17.48
C SER A 140 -5.38 -7.25 16.04
N ILE A 141 -4.24 -6.77 15.53
CA ILE A 141 -4.11 -6.34 14.13
C ILE A 141 -4.41 -7.50 13.17
N ARG A 142 -3.94 -8.71 13.48
CA ARG A 142 -4.29 -9.92 12.71
C ARG A 142 -5.79 -10.20 12.73
N GLN A 143 -6.45 -10.01 13.87
CA GLN A 143 -7.90 -10.16 13.96
C GLN A 143 -8.66 -9.06 13.20
N TRP A 144 -8.21 -7.81 13.27
CA TRP A 144 -8.82 -6.72 12.51
C TRP A 144 -8.61 -6.90 11.00
N ALA A 145 -7.47 -7.46 10.57
CA ALA A 145 -7.28 -7.87 9.18
C ALA A 145 -8.27 -8.98 8.76
N ALA A 146 -8.58 -9.94 9.65
CA ALA A 146 -9.64 -10.92 9.42
C ALA A 146 -11.03 -10.27 9.32
N ASP A 147 -11.28 -9.21 10.09
CA ASP A 147 -12.53 -8.45 10.02
C ASP A 147 -12.69 -7.71 8.70
N VAL A 148 -11.61 -7.13 8.20
CA VAL A 148 -11.56 -6.51 6.88
C VAL A 148 -11.87 -7.54 5.81
N ASP A 149 -11.18 -8.68 5.81
CA ASP A 149 -11.41 -9.76 4.84
C ASP A 149 -12.87 -10.25 4.86
N ALA A 150 -13.45 -10.44 6.04
CA ALA A 150 -14.84 -10.85 6.20
C ALA A 150 -15.83 -9.86 5.56
N VAL A 151 -15.52 -8.56 5.53
CA VAL A 151 -16.37 -7.57 4.85
C VAL A 151 -16.36 -7.80 3.34
N PHE A 152 -15.17 -7.96 2.73
CA PHE A 152 -15.07 -8.24 1.30
C PHE A 152 -15.76 -9.55 0.92
N VAL A 153 -15.62 -10.59 1.74
CA VAL A 153 -16.27 -11.89 1.52
C VAL A 153 -17.80 -11.75 1.60
N ARG A 154 -18.32 -11.07 2.63
CA ARG A 154 -19.78 -10.86 2.76
C ARG A 154 -20.33 -10.03 1.60
N SER A 155 -19.70 -8.92 1.25
CA SER A 155 -20.13 -8.07 0.13
C SER A 155 -20.09 -8.84 -1.20
N ALA A 156 -19.07 -9.68 -1.42
CA ALA A 156 -18.98 -10.48 -2.63
C ALA A 156 -20.09 -11.55 -2.72
N ALA A 157 -20.48 -12.11 -1.58
CA ALA A 157 -21.52 -13.13 -1.50
C ALA A 157 -22.90 -12.59 -1.90
N GLU A 158 -23.17 -11.29 -1.74
CA GLU A 158 -24.44 -10.65 -2.15
C GLU A 158 -24.67 -10.79 -3.66
N THR A 159 -23.59 -10.75 -4.45
CA THR A 159 -23.62 -10.95 -5.90
C THR A 159 -23.20 -12.35 -6.34
N GLY A 160 -23.19 -13.32 -5.41
CA GLY A 160 -22.95 -14.74 -5.67
C GLY A 160 -21.47 -15.12 -5.91
N GLY A 161 -20.52 -14.27 -5.51
CA GLY A 161 -19.09 -14.55 -5.62
C GLY A 161 -18.38 -14.54 -4.27
N VAL A 162 -17.05 -14.58 -4.33
CA VAL A 162 -16.16 -14.51 -3.18
C VAL A 162 -15.04 -13.54 -3.51
N ARG A 163 -14.65 -12.71 -2.55
CA ARG A 163 -13.44 -11.89 -2.60
C ARG A 163 -12.78 -11.87 -1.24
N HIS A 164 -11.64 -12.55 -1.14
CA HIS A 164 -10.74 -12.42 0.00
C HIS A 164 -9.70 -11.35 -0.29
N VAL A 165 -9.32 -10.58 0.73
CA VAL A 165 -8.18 -9.69 0.67
C VAL A 165 -6.90 -10.51 0.66
N ARG A 166 -6.05 -10.30 -0.34
CA ARG A 166 -4.74 -10.97 -0.45
C ARG A 166 -3.75 -10.31 0.52
N PHE A 167 -3.87 -10.59 1.81
CA PHE A 167 -2.89 -10.10 2.78
C PHE A 167 -1.51 -10.74 2.56
N ALA A 168 -0.45 -9.98 2.80
CA ALA A 168 0.89 -10.54 2.93
C ALA A 168 0.95 -11.40 4.20
N THR A 169 1.49 -12.62 4.11
CA THR A 169 1.54 -13.58 5.23
C THR A 169 2.93 -14.15 5.42
N ASP A 170 3.26 -14.52 6.66
CA ASP A 170 4.47 -15.26 6.97
C ASP A 170 4.37 -16.74 6.54
N SER A 171 5.45 -17.50 6.75
CA SER A 171 5.52 -18.93 6.38
C SER A 171 4.57 -19.83 7.18
N SER A 172 3.96 -19.31 8.26
CA SER A 172 2.92 -19.99 9.04
C SER A 172 1.50 -19.60 8.60
N CYS A 173 1.37 -18.93 7.44
CA CYS A 173 0.10 -18.44 6.90
C CYS A 173 -0.61 -17.47 7.85
N GLN A 174 0.14 -16.74 8.69
CA GLN A 174 -0.41 -15.65 9.49
C GLN A 174 -0.16 -14.33 8.77
N VAL A 175 -1.11 -13.39 8.85
CA VAL A 175 -0.90 -12.03 8.33
C VAL A 175 0.41 -11.47 8.91
N SER A 176 1.30 -11.08 8.00
CA SER A 176 2.59 -10.47 8.31
C SER A 176 2.31 -9.02 8.67
N VAL A 177 2.56 -8.64 9.92
CA VAL A 177 2.41 -7.27 10.40
C VAL A 177 3.81 -6.71 10.58
N LEU A 178 4.11 -5.60 9.91
CA LEU A 178 5.40 -4.93 10.04
C LEU A 178 5.34 -3.90 11.16
N ASP A 179 6.38 -3.83 11.97
CA ASP A 179 6.57 -2.81 13.00
C ASP A 179 7.44 -1.69 12.45
N VAL A 180 6.88 -0.48 12.36
CA VAL A 180 7.51 0.66 11.70
C VAL A 180 7.54 1.88 12.61
N GLN A 181 8.74 2.31 12.96
CA GLN A 181 8.95 3.59 13.62
C GLN A 181 9.06 4.73 12.58
N LEU A 182 8.19 5.72 12.70
CA LEU A 182 8.28 6.99 11.98
C LEU A 182 9.05 8.04 12.81
N SER A 183 9.38 9.17 12.20
CA SER A 183 9.88 10.34 12.92
C SER A 183 8.86 10.85 13.95
N SER A 184 9.26 11.76 14.83
CA SER A 184 8.34 12.38 15.79
C SER A 184 7.20 13.16 15.14
N THR A 185 7.34 13.52 13.85
CA THR A 185 6.33 14.23 13.06
C THR A 185 5.68 13.35 11.99
N GLY A 186 6.12 12.11 11.81
CA GLY A 186 5.65 11.24 10.72
C GLY A 186 4.17 10.88 10.84
N ALA A 187 3.65 10.85 12.06
CA ALA A 187 2.24 10.60 12.35
C ALA A 187 1.37 11.88 12.36
N ASP A 188 1.94 13.08 12.18
CA ASP A 188 1.18 14.34 12.27
C ASP A 188 0.08 14.49 11.23
N ASN A 189 0.27 13.90 10.05
CA ASN A 189 -0.67 13.94 8.95
C ASN A 189 -0.34 12.84 7.92
N ILE A 190 -1.29 12.55 7.03
CA ILE A 190 -1.13 11.50 6.01
C ILE A 190 0.03 11.78 5.03
N SER A 191 0.31 13.05 4.69
CA SER A 191 1.40 13.36 3.77
C SER A 191 2.77 13.01 4.36
N ASN A 192 3.00 13.37 5.63
CA ASN A 192 4.21 12.95 6.35
C ASN A 192 4.30 11.43 6.44
N THR A 193 3.18 10.76 6.77
CA THR A 193 3.13 9.30 6.88
C THR A 193 3.53 8.63 5.56
N VAL A 194 2.94 9.05 4.44
CA VAL A 194 3.24 8.50 3.11
C VAL A 194 4.69 8.76 2.71
N GLN A 195 5.18 9.99 2.86
CA GLN A 195 6.56 10.34 2.49
C GLN A 195 7.59 9.54 3.29
N GLU A 196 7.38 9.38 4.60
CA GLU A 196 8.31 8.65 5.46
C GLU A 196 8.26 7.15 5.21
N LEU A 197 7.07 6.54 5.09
CA LEU A 197 6.94 5.13 4.74
C LEU A 197 7.62 4.83 3.40
N GLN A 198 7.36 5.65 2.38
CA GLN A 198 7.99 5.48 1.07
C GLN A 198 9.50 5.72 1.12
N GLY A 199 9.98 6.68 1.92
CA GLY A 199 11.40 6.91 2.18
C GLY A 199 12.09 5.75 2.88
N GLN A 200 11.36 4.95 3.65
CA GLN A 200 11.82 3.71 4.27
C GLN A 200 11.71 2.47 3.35
N GLY A 201 11.21 2.64 2.12
CA GLY A 201 11.10 1.56 1.13
C GLY A 201 9.72 0.90 1.04
N PHE A 202 8.72 1.39 1.77
CA PHE A 202 7.32 0.98 1.62
C PHE A 202 6.68 1.68 0.43
N ASN A 203 7.19 1.39 -0.78
CA ASN A 203 6.80 2.07 -2.02
C ASN A 203 6.57 1.14 -3.21
N ARG A 204 6.65 -0.18 -3.01
CA ARG A 204 6.38 -1.17 -4.06
C ARG A 204 4.95 -1.03 -4.59
N SER A 205 4.77 -1.02 -5.91
CA SER A 205 3.46 -0.87 -6.55
C SER A 205 2.57 -2.10 -6.38
N ASP A 206 3.14 -3.29 -6.17
CA ASP A 206 2.43 -4.54 -5.85
C ASP A 206 2.02 -4.63 -4.35
N ARG A 207 1.92 -3.47 -3.70
CA ARG A 207 1.54 -3.34 -2.29
C ARG A 207 0.51 -2.24 -2.08
N LYS A 208 -0.52 -2.56 -1.30
CA LYS A 208 -1.30 -1.59 -0.53
C LYS A 208 -0.86 -1.71 0.93
N TYR A 209 -0.59 -0.61 1.60
CA TYR A 209 -0.17 -0.57 2.99
C TYR A 209 -1.35 -0.16 3.85
N LEU A 210 -1.89 -1.12 4.59
CA LEU A 210 -2.94 -0.88 5.58
C LEU A 210 -2.27 -0.63 6.93
N VAL A 211 -2.31 0.61 7.38
CA VAL A 211 -1.50 1.14 8.48
C VAL A 211 -2.36 1.39 9.70
N TRP A 212 -2.18 0.56 10.73
CA TRP A 212 -2.63 0.82 12.09
C TRP A 212 -1.64 1.78 12.75
N MET A 213 -1.95 3.07 12.66
CA MET A 213 -1.10 4.15 13.15
C MET A 213 -1.37 4.46 14.61
N ASP A 214 -0.33 4.43 15.43
CA ASP A 214 -0.39 4.72 16.86
C ASP A 214 -0.38 6.24 17.11
N ALA A 215 -1.45 6.87 16.63
CA ALA A 215 -1.74 8.29 16.75
C ALA A 215 -3.25 8.50 16.98
N THR A 216 -3.63 9.76 17.16
CA THR A 216 -5.00 10.21 17.49
C THR A 216 -5.37 11.45 16.67
N VAL A 217 -5.03 11.42 15.39
CA VAL A 217 -5.16 12.53 14.43
C VAL A 217 -6.39 12.32 13.53
N TYR A 218 -6.52 11.11 12.98
CA TYR A 218 -7.60 10.74 12.08
C TYR A 218 -8.54 9.73 12.73
N CYS A 219 -9.66 9.44 12.07
CA CYS A 219 -10.27 8.14 12.22
C CYS A 219 -9.70 7.19 11.17
N GLY A 220 -9.92 7.54 9.90
CA GLY A 220 -9.27 6.96 8.74
C GLY A 220 -8.99 8.01 7.67
N ILE A 221 -8.03 7.69 6.80
CA ILE A 221 -7.72 8.43 5.57
C ILE A 221 -6.91 7.53 4.64
N ALA A 222 -7.23 7.57 3.34
CA ALA A 222 -6.58 6.72 2.34
C ALA A 222 -6.17 7.47 1.09
N GLN A 223 -5.15 6.93 0.44
CA GLN A 223 -4.85 7.28 -0.94
C GLN A 223 -5.87 6.66 -1.88
N VAL A 224 -6.20 7.38 -2.95
CA VAL A 224 -7.06 6.90 -4.04
C VAL A 224 -6.64 7.62 -5.31
N TYR A 225 -6.70 6.95 -6.45
CA TYR A 225 -6.44 7.56 -7.75
C TYR A 225 -7.66 7.49 -8.65
N GLY A 226 -7.82 8.52 -9.48
CA GLY A 226 -8.78 8.52 -10.57
C GLY A 226 -8.28 7.67 -11.72
N ASP A 227 -8.84 6.49 -11.87
CA ASP A 227 -8.68 5.63 -13.05
C ASP A 227 -9.92 4.75 -13.12
N ASP A 228 -10.81 5.07 -14.06
CA ASP A 228 -12.07 4.36 -14.21
C ASP A 228 -12.04 3.29 -15.31
N THR A 229 -10.85 2.90 -15.75
CA THR A 229 -10.71 1.90 -16.80
C THR A 229 -10.98 0.51 -16.24
N ALA A 230 -11.84 -0.28 -16.90
CA ALA A 230 -12.10 -1.69 -16.60
C ALA A 230 -10.96 -2.62 -17.07
N THR A 231 -9.71 -2.20 -16.88
CA THR A 231 -8.53 -2.92 -17.38
C THR A 231 -7.67 -3.42 -16.23
N PRO A 232 -6.96 -4.57 -16.38
CA PRO A 232 -6.01 -5.02 -15.36
C PRO A 232 -4.89 -4.01 -15.08
N THR A 233 -4.61 -3.10 -16.02
CA THR A 233 -3.61 -2.04 -15.90
C THR A 233 -4.10 -0.79 -15.16
N ASN A 234 -5.32 -0.81 -14.62
CA ASN A 234 -5.86 0.25 -13.78
C ASN A 234 -4.86 0.61 -12.66
N LEU A 235 -4.68 1.90 -12.37
CA LEU A 235 -3.75 2.38 -11.34
C LEU A 235 -4.00 1.72 -9.97
N SER A 236 -5.25 1.41 -9.65
CA SER A 236 -5.66 0.75 -8.41
C SER A 236 -5.14 -0.69 -8.30
N ASN A 237 -4.72 -1.33 -9.41
CA ASN A 237 -4.04 -2.62 -9.42
C ASN A 237 -2.50 -2.53 -9.33
N GLY A 238 -1.96 -1.37 -8.96
CA GLY A 238 -0.52 -1.24 -8.71
C GLY A 238 0.28 -1.02 -9.99
N ALA A 239 0.10 0.15 -10.61
CA ALA A 239 0.91 0.57 -11.74
C ALA A 239 2.34 0.94 -11.30
N SER A 240 3.36 0.63 -12.12
CA SER A 240 4.76 1.03 -11.85
C SER A 240 4.96 2.55 -11.72
N SER A 241 3.99 3.34 -12.19
CA SER A 241 3.98 4.80 -12.10
C SER A 241 3.37 5.33 -10.78
N VAL A 242 2.81 4.45 -9.97
CA VAL A 242 2.16 4.71 -8.68
C VAL A 242 2.87 3.90 -7.60
N PRO A 243 3.58 4.55 -6.67
CA PRO A 243 4.12 3.86 -5.49
C PRO A 243 2.98 3.20 -4.70
N GLY A 244 3.31 2.17 -3.93
CA GLY A 244 2.31 1.50 -3.10
C GLY A 244 1.52 2.47 -2.22
N GLU A 245 0.20 2.34 -2.27
CA GLU A 245 -0.76 3.24 -1.63
C GLU A 245 -0.95 2.93 -0.16
N VAL A 246 -1.25 3.95 0.64
CA VAL A 246 -1.42 3.89 2.08
C VAL A 246 -2.88 4.17 2.45
N ALA A 247 -3.46 3.25 3.20
CA ALA A 247 -4.66 3.45 4.01
C ALA A 247 -4.23 3.57 5.48
N ARG A 248 -4.54 4.67 6.14
CA ARG A 248 -4.12 4.94 7.52
C ARG A 248 -5.35 4.99 8.43
N ILE A 249 -5.28 4.23 9.53
CA ILE A 249 -6.31 4.20 10.57
C ILE A 249 -5.63 4.45 11.91
N ASP A 250 -6.10 5.44 12.64
CA ASP A 250 -5.52 5.84 13.92
C ASP A 250 -6.18 5.10 15.09
N SER A 251 -5.50 5.09 16.24
CA SER A 251 -5.80 4.20 17.36
C SER A 251 -7.20 4.35 17.99
N GLY A 252 -7.88 5.47 17.75
CA GLY A 252 -9.29 5.63 18.12
C GLY A 252 -10.22 4.73 17.31
N CYS A 253 -9.85 4.34 16.09
CA CYS A 253 -10.75 3.73 15.11
C CYS A 253 -10.38 2.30 14.69
N TRP A 254 -9.42 1.67 15.37
CA TRP A 254 -8.99 0.31 15.01
C TRP A 254 -10.07 -0.77 15.21
N GLY A 255 -10.27 -1.67 14.27
CA GLY A 255 -11.21 -2.78 14.35
C GLY A 255 -12.67 -2.34 14.35
N LEU A 256 -13.52 -3.30 14.70
CA LEU A 256 -14.97 -3.12 14.60
C LEU A 256 -15.50 -2.17 15.65
N ASP A 257 -16.32 -1.19 15.26
CA ASP A 257 -17.00 -0.28 16.17
C ASP A 257 -18.21 -0.97 16.87
N SER A 258 -19.00 -0.21 17.66
CA SER A 258 -20.18 -0.80 18.33
C SER A 258 -21.33 -1.18 17.39
N GLN A 259 -21.25 -0.79 16.12
CA GLN A 259 -22.20 -1.12 15.06
C GLN A 259 -21.66 -2.17 14.08
N ASN A 260 -20.50 -2.78 14.42
CA ASN A 260 -19.80 -3.79 13.63
C ASN A 260 -19.16 -3.24 12.33
N GLN A 261 -18.94 -1.93 12.27
CA GLN A 261 -18.32 -1.24 11.15
C GLN A 261 -16.79 -1.31 11.22
N SER A 262 -16.12 -1.48 10.07
CA SER A 262 -14.65 -1.44 9.97
C SER A 262 -14.22 -0.24 9.14
N VAL A 263 -13.53 0.69 9.81
CA VAL A 263 -12.85 1.83 9.16
C VAL A 263 -11.72 1.31 8.28
N GLU A 264 -11.02 0.25 8.67
CA GLU A 264 -9.98 -0.35 7.83
C GLU A 264 -10.50 -0.85 6.49
N ALA A 265 -11.67 -1.47 6.47
CA ALA A 265 -12.28 -1.94 5.23
C ALA A 265 -12.72 -0.76 4.34
N HIS A 266 -13.23 0.32 4.96
CA HIS A 266 -13.56 1.56 4.28
C HIS A 266 -12.31 2.18 3.62
N GLU A 267 -11.23 2.38 4.38
CA GLU A 267 -10.00 2.96 3.83
C GLU A 267 -9.30 2.06 2.81
N LEU A 268 -9.35 0.74 3.02
CA LEU A 268 -8.80 -0.19 2.05
C LEU A 268 -9.55 -0.10 0.71
N MET A 269 -10.89 0.05 0.72
CA MET A 269 -11.70 0.23 -0.48
C MET A 269 -11.21 1.39 -1.34
N HIS A 270 -10.88 2.53 -0.73
CA HIS A 270 -10.28 3.69 -1.40
C HIS A 270 -8.98 3.35 -2.13
N THR A 271 -8.04 2.66 -1.46
CA THR A 271 -6.77 2.27 -2.11
C THR A 271 -6.94 1.18 -3.18
N LEU A 272 -8.08 0.50 -3.21
CA LEU A 272 -8.48 -0.44 -4.24
C LEU A 272 -9.32 0.22 -5.35
N GLY A 273 -9.52 1.53 -5.28
CA GLY A 273 -10.12 2.35 -6.33
C GLY A 273 -11.61 2.60 -6.18
N GLY A 274 -12.26 2.20 -5.08
CA GLY A 274 -13.65 2.56 -4.80
C GLY A 274 -13.73 3.77 -3.86
N VAL A 275 -14.54 4.81 -4.08
CA VAL A 275 -15.52 4.98 -5.16
C VAL A 275 -14.94 5.88 -6.26
N GLN A 276 -15.03 5.46 -7.52
CA GLN A 276 -14.67 6.33 -8.64
C GLN A 276 -15.73 7.42 -8.81
N THR A 277 -15.33 8.68 -9.04
CA THR A 277 -16.27 9.82 -9.12
C THR A 277 -17.23 9.79 -10.32
N SER A 278 -16.99 8.89 -11.27
CA SER A 278 -17.85 8.62 -12.43
C SER A 278 -18.88 7.53 -12.17
N ALA A 279 -18.81 6.85 -11.03
CA ALA A 279 -19.79 5.84 -10.65
C ALA A 279 -21.18 6.47 -10.48
N PRO A 280 -22.24 5.69 -10.74
CA PRO A 280 -23.55 6.06 -10.26
C PRO A 280 -23.48 6.25 -8.74
N HIS A 281 -24.30 7.18 -8.28
CA HIS A 281 -24.38 7.61 -6.88
C HIS A 281 -23.07 8.05 -6.20
N ALA A 282 -22.00 8.33 -6.94
CA ALA A 282 -20.76 8.85 -6.37
C ALA A 282 -20.85 10.33 -5.98
N THR A 283 -20.04 10.70 -4.99
CA THR A 283 -19.73 12.09 -4.67
C THR A 283 -18.41 12.50 -5.34
N LYS A 284 -18.16 13.81 -5.39
CA LYS A 284 -16.88 14.35 -5.90
C LYS A 284 -15.68 14.10 -4.97
N TYR A 285 -15.90 13.53 -3.78
CA TYR A 285 -14.85 13.19 -2.81
C TYR A 285 -14.72 11.68 -2.61
N ASN A 286 -15.01 10.89 -3.67
CA ASN A 286 -14.79 9.44 -3.71
C ASN A 286 -15.62 8.62 -2.72
N HIS A 287 -16.75 9.17 -2.28
CA HIS A 287 -17.78 8.49 -1.49
C HIS A 287 -19.01 8.24 -2.35
N CYS A 288 -20.08 7.71 -1.75
CA CYS A 288 -21.38 7.55 -2.39
C CYS A 288 -22.50 8.27 -1.61
N TRP A 289 -23.70 8.34 -2.18
CA TRP A 289 -24.85 9.01 -1.55
C TRP A 289 -26.08 8.12 -1.34
N ASP A 290 -26.03 6.86 -1.72
CA ASP A 290 -27.04 5.83 -1.51
C ASP A 290 -26.86 5.09 -0.17
N GLU A 291 -27.07 5.84 0.90
CA GLU A 291 -27.14 5.34 2.29
C GLU A 291 -27.99 4.06 2.39
N TYR A 292 -27.62 3.00 3.12
CA TYR A 292 -26.57 2.78 4.13
C TYR A 292 -25.38 1.93 3.62
N ASP A 293 -24.82 2.25 2.47
CA ASP A 293 -23.59 1.61 2.03
C ASP A 293 -22.37 2.12 2.80
N ARG A 294 -21.38 1.27 3.08
CA ARG A 294 -20.22 1.64 3.93
C ARG A 294 -19.41 2.82 3.41
N MET A 295 -19.43 3.08 2.11
CA MET A 295 -18.74 4.21 1.50
C MET A 295 -19.61 5.47 1.40
N CYS A 296 -20.84 5.43 1.93
CA CYS A 296 -21.83 6.49 1.78
C CYS A 296 -22.02 7.24 3.08
N TYR A 297 -21.81 8.55 3.05
CA TYR A 297 -22.23 9.47 4.10
C TYR A 297 -22.17 10.90 3.55
N ASP A 298 -22.75 11.87 4.26
CA ASP A 298 -22.62 13.28 3.90
C ASP A 298 -21.17 13.77 4.13
N ASP A 299 -20.39 13.74 3.05
CA ASP A 299 -19.01 14.19 2.96
C ASP A 299 -18.87 15.71 2.72
N GLY A 300 -19.97 16.46 2.75
CA GLY A 300 -19.99 17.89 2.46
C GLY A 300 -19.79 18.22 0.97
N SER A 301 -19.86 17.24 0.07
CA SER A 301 -19.77 17.46 -1.37
C SER A 301 -20.95 18.26 -1.93
N GLY A 302 -22.07 18.29 -1.20
CA GLY A 302 -23.36 18.84 -1.64
C GLY A 302 -24.25 17.81 -2.34
N ALA A 303 -23.83 16.54 -2.41
CA ALA A 303 -24.73 15.44 -2.77
C ALA A 303 -25.85 15.32 -1.72
N THR A 304 -27.05 14.95 -2.16
CA THR A 304 -28.18 14.72 -1.24
C THR A 304 -28.24 13.24 -0.91
N MET A 305 -27.96 12.89 0.34
CA MET A 305 -28.06 11.50 0.82
C MET A 305 -29.47 10.95 0.62
N GLN A 306 -29.56 9.71 0.14
CA GLN A 306 -30.80 8.99 -0.04
C GLN A 306 -30.72 7.65 0.67
N VAL A 307 -31.71 7.36 1.51
CA VAL A 307 -31.84 6.04 2.14
C VAL A 307 -32.42 5.07 1.12
N ILE A 308 -31.54 4.38 0.42
CA ILE A 308 -31.85 3.39 -0.62
C ILE A 308 -31.62 1.98 -0.08
N CYS A 309 -30.54 1.78 0.68
CA CYS A 309 -30.18 0.48 1.23
C CYS A 309 -30.84 0.25 2.61
N PRO A 310 -31.04 -1.02 3.01
CA PRO A 310 -31.33 -1.36 4.40
C PRO A 310 -30.17 -0.99 5.32
N ALA A 311 -30.45 -0.51 6.53
CA ALA A 311 -29.41 -0.14 7.53
C ALA A 311 -28.43 -1.27 7.90
N SER A 312 -28.76 -2.53 7.58
CA SER A 312 -27.82 -3.65 7.75
C SER A 312 -26.66 -3.64 6.74
N HIS A 313 -26.77 -2.90 5.63
CA HIS A 313 -25.74 -2.83 4.57
C HIS A 313 -24.50 -2.01 4.95
N GLU A 314 -24.55 -1.28 6.07
CA GLU A 314 -23.41 -0.56 6.62
C GLU A 314 -22.22 -1.49 6.97
N ASN A 315 -22.52 -2.80 7.03
CA ASN A 315 -21.58 -3.89 7.26
C ASN A 315 -21.04 -4.58 6.00
N THR A 316 -21.42 -4.06 4.83
CA THR A 316 -21.10 -4.50 3.46
C THR A 316 -20.78 -3.28 2.59
N PHE A 317 -20.48 -3.47 1.31
CA PHE A 317 -20.04 -2.39 0.43
C PHE A 317 -21.20 -1.77 -0.35
N ASP A 318 -21.69 -2.41 -1.41
CA ASP A 318 -22.51 -1.75 -2.44
C ASP A 318 -23.86 -2.47 -2.56
N CYS A 319 -24.93 -2.01 -1.91
CA CYS A 319 -26.22 -2.72 -1.87
C CYS A 319 -26.92 -2.78 -3.24
N GLY A 320 -26.69 -1.77 -4.08
CA GLY A 320 -27.19 -1.69 -5.44
C GLY A 320 -26.37 -2.54 -6.42
N HIS A 321 -25.16 -2.92 -6.01
CA HIS A 321 -24.15 -3.63 -6.80
C HIS A 321 -23.85 -2.91 -8.13
N GLY A 322 -23.89 -1.58 -8.10
CA GLY A 322 -23.93 -0.72 -9.28
C GLY A 322 -22.80 0.28 -9.39
N ASP A 323 -22.11 0.56 -8.29
CA ASP A 323 -21.35 1.79 -8.13
C ASP A 323 -19.86 1.52 -7.99
N TYR A 324 -19.46 0.55 -7.17
CA TYR A 324 -18.03 0.27 -6.96
C TYR A 324 -17.70 -1.18 -6.65
N PHE A 325 -18.67 -2.05 -6.35
CA PHE A 325 -18.36 -3.42 -5.97
C PHE A 325 -19.45 -4.43 -6.40
N SER A 326 -19.12 -5.32 -7.33
CA SER A 326 -19.98 -6.45 -7.70
C SER A 326 -19.16 -7.60 -8.27
N THR A 327 -19.36 -8.83 -7.80
CA THR A 327 -18.73 -10.01 -8.41
C THR A 327 -19.46 -10.53 -9.64
N ASN A 328 -20.65 -10.00 -9.93
CA ASN A 328 -21.48 -10.41 -11.06
C ASN A 328 -22.24 -9.20 -11.63
N PRO A 329 -21.53 -8.18 -12.15
CA PRO A 329 -22.17 -6.99 -12.67
C PRO A 329 -23.01 -7.34 -13.91
N PRO A 330 -24.26 -6.85 -14.02
CA PRO A 330 -25.07 -7.06 -15.21
C PRO A 330 -24.39 -6.56 -16.48
N ALA A 331 -24.48 -7.28 -17.59
CA ALA A 331 -23.87 -6.86 -18.85
C ALA A 331 -24.34 -5.46 -19.27
N GLY A 332 -23.39 -4.57 -19.56
CA GLY A 332 -23.67 -3.17 -19.93
C GLY A 332 -23.96 -2.23 -18.75
N SER A 333 -23.90 -2.70 -17.50
CA SER A 333 -23.90 -1.82 -16.33
C SER A 333 -22.61 -1.00 -16.24
N TYR A 334 -22.59 -0.03 -15.32
CA TYR A 334 -21.39 0.74 -15.03
C TYR A 334 -20.21 -0.19 -14.67
N LEU A 335 -20.37 -1.05 -13.66
CA LEU A 335 -19.33 -1.99 -13.23
C LEU A 335 -18.94 -3.06 -14.25
N ALA A 336 -19.75 -3.29 -15.30
CA ALA A 336 -19.34 -4.16 -16.41
C ALA A 336 -18.43 -3.47 -17.44
N THR A 337 -18.30 -2.14 -17.38
CA THR A 337 -17.60 -1.31 -18.38
C THR A 337 -16.59 -0.32 -17.79
N HIS A 338 -16.61 -0.13 -16.47
CA HIS A 338 -15.79 0.80 -15.71
C HIS A 338 -15.04 0.07 -14.59
N TRP A 339 -14.28 0.79 -13.77
CA TRP A 339 -13.55 0.15 -12.68
C TRP A 339 -14.52 -0.49 -11.69
N ASN A 340 -14.29 -1.77 -11.43
CA ASN A 340 -15.02 -2.55 -10.44
C ASN A 340 -14.00 -3.04 -9.42
N THR A 341 -14.10 -2.59 -8.17
CA THR A 341 -13.11 -2.96 -7.14
C THR A 341 -13.09 -4.46 -6.90
N ALA A 342 -14.19 -5.18 -7.16
CA ALA A 342 -14.20 -6.64 -7.10
C ALA A 342 -13.23 -7.29 -8.10
N ASP A 343 -12.79 -6.61 -9.15
CA ASP A 343 -11.81 -7.12 -10.13
C ASP A 343 -10.37 -6.75 -9.77
N SER A 344 -10.14 -6.18 -8.58
CA SER A 344 -8.80 -5.85 -8.13
C SER A 344 -7.93 -7.09 -7.95
N SER A 345 -6.68 -7.01 -8.42
CA SER A 345 -5.67 -8.05 -8.28
C SER A 345 -5.18 -8.26 -6.84
N PHE A 346 -5.51 -7.32 -5.94
CA PHE A 346 -5.31 -7.44 -4.49
C PHE A 346 -6.40 -8.27 -3.81
N LEU A 347 -7.43 -8.68 -4.54
CA LEU A 347 -8.49 -9.57 -4.08
C LEU A 347 -8.39 -10.95 -4.75
N SER A 348 -8.83 -11.98 -4.06
CA SER A 348 -8.83 -13.36 -4.55
C SER A 348 -10.25 -13.90 -4.61
N SER A 349 -10.60 -14.51 -5.74
CA SER A 349 -11.87 -15.22 -5.93
C SER A 349 -11.84 -16.68 -5.43
N ALA A 350 -10.70 -17.16 -4.95
CA ALA A 350 -10.55 -18.52 -4.46
C ALA A 350 -10.89 -18.61 -2.98
N ASP A 351 -11.91 -19.43 -2.65
CA ASP A 351 -12.23 -19.83 -1.29
C ASP A 351 -11.10 -20.69 -0.68
N GLY A 352 -10.64 -20.29 0.49
CA GLY A 352 -9.59 -20.99 1.23
C GLY A 352 -8.18 -20.62 0.78
N SER A 353 -7.19 -21.13 1.52
CA SER A 353 -5.78 -20.96 1.17
C SER A 353 -5.50 -21.96 0.04
N PRO A 354 -5.41 -21.58 -1.25
CA PRO A 354 -4.88 -22.52 -2.22
C PRO A 354 -3.54 -22.95 -1.68
N ALA A 355 -3.36 -24.26 -1.52
CA ALA A 355 -2.14 -24.82 -0.95
C ALA A 355 -0.95 -24.10 -1.59
N PRO A 356 0.06 -23.63 -0.80
CA PRO A 356 1.31 -23.17 -1.38
C PRO A 356 1.67 -24.22 -2.41
N PRO A 357 1.87 -23.84 -3.69
CA PRO A 357 1.86 -24.78 -4.80
C PRO A 357 2.61 -26.02 -4.36
N THR A 358 1.89 -27.15 -4.18
CA THR A 358 2.53 -28.42 -3.85
C THR A 358 3.62 -28.54 -4.87
N THR A 359 4.85 -28.58 -4.40
CA THR A 359 6.01 -28.66 -5.27
C THR A 359 5.79 -29.90 -6.14
N THR A 360 5.25 -29.73 -7.35
CA THR A 360 5.80 -30.42 -8.49
C THR A 360 7.29 -30.21 -8.31
N SER A 361 8.03 -31.31 -8.23
CA SER A 361 9.46 -31.29 -8.02
C SER A 361 10.10 -30.48 -9.14
N VAL A 362 10.12 -29.16 -8.97
CA VAL A 362 11.07 -28.29 -9.58
C VAL A 362 12.39 -28.79 -8.99
N PRO A 363 13.34 -29.25 -9.82
CA PRO A 363 14.63 -29.70 -9.30
C PRO A 363 15.16 -28.59 -8.38
N ALA A 364 15.42 -28.97 -7.12
CA ALA A 364 15.71 -28.09 -5.98
C ALA A 364 16.15 -26.68 -6.41
N THR A 365 15.21 -25.73 -6.42
CA THR A 365 15.56 -24.33 -6.69
C THR A 365 16.39 -23.82 -5.53
N SER A 366 17.55 -23.25 -5.88
CA SER A 366 18.55 -22.74 -4.97
C SER A 366 17.93 -21.84 -3.91
N ARG A 367 18.10 -22.20 -2.63
CA ARG A 367 17.77 -21.30 -1.51
C ARG A 367 18.77 -20.14 -1.50
N TYR A 368 18.33 -18.95 -1.11
CA TYR A 368 19.24 -17.85 -0.82
C TYR A 368 20.11 -18.21 0.39
N THR A 369 21.42 -18.17 0.21
CA THR A 369 22.38 -18.33 1.31
C THR A 369 22.92 -16.95 1.66
N PRO A 370 22.58 -16.39 2.83
CA PRO A 370 23.14 -15.11 3.24
C PRO A 370 24.65 -15.24 3.41
N LEU A 371 25.39 -14.24 2.94
CA LEU A 371 26.83 -14.14 3.09
C LEU A 371 27.16 -12.91 3.92
N THR A 372 28.27 -12.95 4.66
CA THR A 372 28.86 -11.73 5.21
C THR A 372 29.18 -10.78 4.05
N PRO A 373 28.65 -9.54 4.03
CA PRO A 373 28.86 -8.63 2.91
C PRO A 373 30.34 -8.40 2.63
N ALA A 374 30.73 -8.59 1.38
CA ALA A 374 32.09 -8.36 0.91
C ALA A 374 32.07 -7.44 -0.32
N ARG A 375 33.02 -6.50 -0.38
CA ARG A 375 33.17 -5.60 -1.52
C ARG A 375 33.91 -6.34 -2.63
N VAL A 376 33.17 -6.68 -3.69
CA VAL A 376 33.68 -7.46 -4.83
C VAL A 376 34.21 -6.60 -5.99
N LEU A 377 33.79 -5.33 -6.05
CA LEU A 377 34.26 -4.33 -7.02
C LEU A 377 34.28 -2.94 -6.35
N ASP A 378 35.32 -2.16 -6.62
CA ASP A 378 35.37 -0.73 -6.33
C ASP A 378 36.24 0.01 -7.34
N THR A 379 35.59 0.74 -8.23
CA THR A 379 36.22 1.45 -9.34
C THR A 379 37.15 2.58 -8.90
N ARG A 380 37.09 2.99 -7.62
CA ARG A 380 37.92 4.07 -7.07
C ARG A 380 39.32 3.62 -6.65
N ASN A 381 39.47 2.34 -6.31
CA ASN A 381 40.73 1.83 -5.74
C ASN A 381 41.24 0.53 -6.42
N GLY A 382 40.52 0.01 -7.43
CA GLY A 382 40.95 -1.17 -8.18
C GLY A 382 40.50 -2.50 -7.59
N THR A 383 39.73 -2.51 -6.50
CA THR A 383 39.12 -3.76 -5.99
C THR A 383 38.29 -4.40 -7.10
N GLY A 384 38.47 -5.70 -7.35
CA GLY A 384 37.78 -6.41 -8.43
C GLY A 384 38.43 -6.23 -9.82
N GLY A 385 39.63 -5.64 -9.90
CA GLY A 385 40.43 -5.60 -11.13
C GLY A 385 40.11 -4.46 -12.08
N TYR A 386 39.30 -3.48 -11.65
CA TYR A 386 38.95 -2.29 -12.44
C TYR A 386 39.07 -1.03 -11.60
N SER A 387 39.87 -0.06 -12.06
CA SER A 387 40.28 1.13 -11.27
C SER A 387 40.03 2.46 -12.00
N SER A 388 39.00 2.51 -12.84
CA SER A 388 38.63 3.72 -13.62
C SER A 388 37.14 4.03 -13.45
N PRO A 389 36.70 5.28 -13.62
CA PRO A 389 35.27 5.59 -13.70
C PRO A 389 34.60 4.87 -14.87
N LEU A 390 33.39 4.35 -14.68
CA LEU A 390 32.63 3.71 -15.75
C LEU A 390 31.95 4.78 -16.62
N GLY A 391 32.33 4.85 -17.89
CA GLY A 391 31.82 5.83 -18.85
C GLY A 391 30.50 5.43 -19.52
N PRO A 392 29.82 6.37 -20.20
CA PRO A 392 28.61 6.08 -20.97
C PRO A 392 28.87 5.02 -22.06
N GLY A 393 27.94 4.08 -22.22
CA GLY A 393 28.06 2.97 -23.15
C GLY A 393 29.07 1.89 -22.74
N GLN A 394 29.80 2.05 -21.63
CA GLN A 394 30.82 1.08 -21.23
C GLN A 394 30.25 -0.04 -20.36
N THR A 395 30.60 -1.28 -20.73
CA THR A 395 30.28 -2.47 -19.94
C THR A 395 31.54 -2.99 -19.24
N ILE A 396 31.45 -3.31 -17.96
CA ILE A 396 32.46 -4.09 -17.24
C ILE A 396 31.88 -5.43 -16.80
N SER A 397 32.69 -6.48 -16.83
CA SER A 397 32.32 -7.79 -16.26
C SER A 397 32.99 -7.99 -14.91
N VAL A 398 32.21 -8.35 -13.90
CA VAL A 398 32.69 -8.57 -12.52
C VAL A 398 32.60 -10.05 -12.20
N GLN A 399 33.73 -10.68 -11.87
CA GLN A 399 33.77 -12.06 -11.41
C GLN A 399 33.28 -12.15 -9.97
N LEU A 400 32.23 -12.94 -9.75
CA LEU A 400 31.60 -13.10 -8.43
C LEU A 400 31.80 -14.50 -7.86
N ALA A 401 31.73 -15.54 -8.70
CA ALA A 401 31.91 -16.91 -8.20
C ALA A 401 33.32 -17.08 -7.61
N GLY A 402 33.39 -17.60 -6.39
CA GLY A 402 34.63 -17.75 -5.61
C GLY A 402 35.09 -16.50 -4.87
N ILE A 403 34.37 -15.38 -4.94
CA ILE A 403 34.74 -14.10 -4.33
C ILE A 403 33.71 -13.72 -3.26
N GLY A 404 34.17 -13.16 -2.12
CA GLY A 404 33.26 -12.60 -1.11
C GLY A 404 32.32 -13.62 -0.45
N GLY A 405 32.72 -14.89 -0.39
CA GLY A 405 31.91 -15.99 0.15
C GLY A 405 30.96 -16.65 -0.85
N VAL A 406 30.88 -16.14 -2.08
CA VAL A 406 30.08 -16.74 -3.15
C VAL A 406 30.74 -18.06 -3.58
N PRO A 407 30.02 -19.20 -3.61
CA PRO A 407 30.57 -20.47 -4.10
C PRO A 407 31.15 -20.35 -5.52
N SER A 408 32.21 -21.12 -5.81
CA SER A 408 32.86 -21.11 -7.13
C SER A 408 32.05 -21.80 -8.23
N SER A 409 31.04 -22.59 -7.87
CA SER A 409 30.09 -23.25 -8.77
C SER A 409 28.73 -23.42 -8.09
N GLY A 410 27.71 -23.82 -8.86
CA GLY A 410 26.35 -24.08 -8.32
C GLY A 410 25.57 -22.82 -7.91
N VAL A 411 26.02 -21.63 -8.33
CA VAL A 411 25.34 -20.35 -8.07
C VAL A 411 24.43 -20.03 -9.25
N SER A 412 23.13 -19.91 -8.99
CA SER A 412 22.11 -19.58 -9.99
C SER A 412 21.69 -18.11 -9.99
N ALA A 413 22.07 -17.35 -8.95
CA ALA A 413 21.82 -15.92 -8.84
C ALA A 413 22.72 -15.31 -7.75
N VAL A 414 22.93 -14.00 -7.80
CA VAL A 414 23.62 -13.22 -6.76
C VAL A 414 22.78 -12.01 -6.36
N ALA A 415 22.73 -11.74 -5.05
CA ALA A 415 22.21 -10.47 -4.52
C ALA A 415 23.38 -9.51 -4.27
N LEU A 416 23.31 -8.31 -4.85
CA LEU A 416 24.35 -7.30 -4.84
C LEU A 416 23.79 -5.99 -4.28
N ASN A 417 24.60 -5.26 -3.53
CA ASN A 417 24.35 -3.84 -3.27
C ASN A 417 25.25 -3.02 -4.20
N VAL A 418 24.66 -2.26 -5.11
CA VAL A 418 25.35 -1.50 -6.15
C VAL A 418 25.26 -0.03 -5.79
N THR A 419 26.40 0.67 -5.74
CA THR A 419 26.44 2.09 -5.37
C THR A 419 27.10 2.91 -6.48
N ALA A 420 26.39 3.91 -6.98
CA ALA A 420 26.99 4.99 -7.77
C ALA A 420 27.46 6.08 -6.81
N THR A 421 28.67 6.59 -6.99
CA THR A 421 29.23 7.66 -6.14
C THR A 421 30.06 8.61 -7.00
N ASN A 422 29.95 9.90 -6.72
CA ASN A 422 30.59 10.98 -7.50
C ASN A 422 30.40 10.87 -9.04
N PRO A 423 29.21 10.53 -9.56
CA PRO A 423 28.97 10.51 -11.01
C PRO A 423 29.12 11.92 -11.58
N THR A 424 29.63 12.04 -12.80
CA THR A 424 29.86 13.34 -13.46
C THR A 424 28.66 13.83 -14.28
N ALA A 425 27.66 12.97 -14.50
CA ALA A 425 26.46 13.26 -15.27
C ALA A 425 25.28 12.40 -14.79
N THR A 426 24.06 12.83 -15.12
CA THR A 426 22.85 12.00 -14.93
C THR A 426 22.90 10.77 -15.82
N SER A 427 22.68 9.59 -15.24
CA SER A 427 22.83 8.31 -15.93
C SER A 427 22.10 7.20 -15.15
N PHE A 428 22.21 5.98 -15.66
CA PHE A 428 21.76 4.78 -14.97
C PHE A 428 22.73 3.62 -15.17
N LEU A 429 22.64 2.61 -14.31
CA LEU A 429 23.30 1.33 -14.43
C LEU A 429 22.26 0.23 -14.66
N THR A 430 22.52 -0.63 -15.64
CA THR A 430 21.89 -1.95 -15.76
C THR A 430 22.91 -3.01 -15.38
N VAL A 431 22.48 -3.97 -14.56
CA VAL A 431 23.27 -5.05 -14.00
C VAL A 431 22.62 -6.36 -14.44
N SER A 432 23.34 -7.17 -15.20
CA SER A 432 22.82 -8.44 -15.73
C SER A 432 23.91 -9.49 -15.80
N PRO A 433 23.57 -10.80 -15.83
CA PRO A 433 24.57 -11.85 -16.05
C PRO A 433 25.37 -11.60 -17.32
N THR A 434 26.68 -11.85 -17.27
CA THR A 434 27.52 -11.78 -18.47
C THR A 434 27.12 -12.89 -19.44
N GLY A 435 26.92 -12.54 -20.71
CA GLY A 435 26.53 -13.48 -21.76
C GLY A 435 25.02 -13.62 -21.98
N SER A 436 24.17 -12.99 -21.14
CA SER A 436 22.74 -12.83 -21.42
C SER A 436 22.47 -11.60 -22.30
N SER A 437 21.30 -11.54 -22.94
CA SER A 437 20.83 -10.28 -23.52
C SER A 437 20.68 -9.23 -22.42
N ARG A 438 21.09 -8.00 -22.73
CA ARG A 438 20.97 -6.88 -21.78
C ARG A 438 19.50 -6.51 -21.60
N PRO A 439 18.98 -6.44 -20.37
CA PRO A 439 17.64 -5.91 -20.11
C PRO A 439 17.52 -4.44 -20.55
N ASN A 440 16.34 -4.04 -21.00
CA ASN A 440 16.05 -2.62 -21.29
C ASN A 440 15.78 -1.79 -20.02
N ALA A 441 15.65 -2.45 -18.86
CA ALA A 441 15.40 -1.81 -17.57
C ALA A 441 16.71 -1.35 -16.90
N SER A 442 16.64 -0.24 -16.16
CA SER A 442 17.72 0.21 -15.28
C SER A 442 17.59 -0.44 -13.89
N ASN A 443 18.72 -0.68 -13.24
CA ASN A 443 18.76 -1.11 -11.84
C ASN A 443 19.08 0.04 -10.89
N LEU A 444 19.82 1.06 -11.31
CA LEU A 444 20.17 2.21 -10.47
C LEU A 444 20.22 3.47 -11.32
N ASN A 445 19.40 4.47 -11.01
CA ASN A 445 19.40 5.77 -11.68
C ASN A 445 20.04 6.82 -10.75
N PHE A 446 20.85 7.72 -11.29
CA PHE A 446 21.60 8.71 -10.49
C PHE A 446 21.85 10.00 -11.26
N GLY A 447 21.82 11.12 -10.55
CA GLY A 447 22.22 12.45 -11.04
C GLY A 447 23.70 12.76 -10.78
N ALA A 448 24.24 13.77 -11.46
CA ALA A 448 25.62 14.24 -11.22
C ALA A 448 25.86 14.60 -9.74
N GLY A 449 27.00 14.19 -9.19
CA GLY A 449 27.40 14.44 -7.80
C GLY A 449 26.70 13.58 -6.73
N GLN A 450 25.76 12.70 -7.09
CA GLN A 450 25.03 11.89 -6.12
C GLN A 450 25.81 10.64 -5.65
N THR A 451 25.56 10.23 -4.41
CA THR A 451 25.94 8.91 -3.92
C THR A 451 24.69 8.14 -3.56
N VAL A 452 24.33 7.14 -4.37
CA VAL A 452 23.08 6.38 -4.22
C VAL A 452 23.35 4.87 -4.36
N PRO A 453 22.88 4.06 -3.39
CA PRO A 453 22.88 2.60 -3.51
C PRO A 453 21.54 2.06 -4.03
N ASN A 454 21.55 0.88 -4.65
CA ASN A 454 20.38 0.03 -4.81
C ASN A 454 20.75 -1.46 -4.72
N MET A 455 19.84 -2.26 -4.18
CA MET A 455 19.98 -3.72 -4.17
C MET A 455 19.53 -4.31 -5.50
N VAL A 456 20.31 -5.25 -6.04
CA VAL A 456 20.05 -5.92 -7.31
C VAL A 456 20.20 -7.42 -7.15
N VAL A 457 19.27 -8.20 -7.70
CA VAL A 457 19.43 -9.64 -7.90
C VAL A 457 19.72 -9.89 -9.38
N ALA A 458 20.86 -10.51 -9.69
CA ALA A 458 21.22 -10.92 -11.04
C ALA A 458 21.21 -12.45 -11.13
N THR A 459 20.41 -12.99 -12.04
CA THR A 459 20.10 -14.43 -12.21
C THR A 459 20.77 -15.01 -13.44
#